data_AF-A0A9D0X8L7-F1
#
_entry.id   AF-A0A9D0X8L7-F1
#
_cell.length_a   1.000
_cell.length_b   1.000
_cell.length_c   1.000
_cell.angle_alpha   90.00
_cell.angle_beta   90.00
_cell.angle_gamma   90.00
#
_symmetry.space_group_name_H-M   'P 1'
#
loop_
_entity.id
_entity.type
_entity.pdbx_description
1 polymer ?
#
loop_
_entity_poly.entity_id
_entity_poly.type
_entity_poly.pdbx_seq_one_letter_code
_entity_poly.pdbx_strand_id
1 'polypeptide(L)'
;PSSRETEKKRPAGTDGKEKPSRSRASGRRRKLSFNQQHALKELPREMATLEKDMSGMEQRLADPELFSRDPDLFHRLSRQLEDARARYSEMESRWLELEILREEIEAE
;
A
#
# COMPACT_ATOMS: atom_id res chain seq x y z
N PRO A 1 35.01 13.48 51.82
CA PRO A 1 34.02 13.51 50.71
C PRO A 1 33.11 14.73 50.94
N SER A 2 33.21 15.70 50.04
CA SER A 2 32.76 17.08 50.22
C SER A 2 31.25 17.22 50.37
N SER A 3 30.84 17.98 51.39
CA SER A 3 29.54 18.64 51.49
C SER A 3 29.34 19.66 50.35
N ARG A 4 28.10 19.89 49.93
CA ARG A 4 27.39 21.19 49.99
C ARG A 4 26.18 21.23 49.06
N GLU A 5 25.00 21.28 49.68
CA GLU A 5 23.75 21.81 49.12
C GLU A 5 23.88 23.34 48.97
N THR A 6 23.46 23.91 47.82
CA THR A 6 22.91 25.28 47.72
C THR A 6 22.13 25.44 46.41
N GLU A 7 21.02 26.16 46.52
CA GLU A 7 19.90 26.32 45.60
C GLU A 7 19.97 27.64 44.78
N LYS A 8 19.29 27.67 43.61
CA LYS A 8 18.72 28.85 42.86
C LYS A 8 19.71 29.88 42.24
N LYS A 9 19.53 30.45 41.04
CA LYS A 9 18.34 30.85 40.24
C LYS A 9 18.63 30.87 38.73
N ARG A 10 17.55 30.74 37.92
CA ARG A 10 17.44 31.06 36.47
C ARG A 10 17.49 32.59 36.22
N PRO A 11 17.58 33.09 34.96
CA PRO A 11 16.37 33.22 34.13
C PRO A 11 16.54 33.08 32.59
N ALA A 12 15.38 32.88 31.93
CA ALA A 12 15.04 33.15 30.53
C ALA A 12 15.74 32.32 29.42
N GLY A 13 15.08 31.82 28.37
CA GLY A 13 13.71 31.96 27.88
C GLY A 13 13.61 31.34 26.48
N THR A 14 12.39 31.17 25.95
CA THR A 14 11.98 30.55 24.66
C THR A 14 12.00 29.02 24.71
N ASP A 15 10.90 28.28 24.91
CA ASP A 15 9.61 28.23 24.20
C ASP A 15 9.75 28.12 22.68
N GLY A 16 9.43 26.93 22.15
CA GLY A 16 9.58 26.60 20.74
C GLY A 16 9.32 25.12 20.47
N LYS A 17 8.09 24.70 20.72
CA LYS A 17 7.54 23.35 20.49
C LYS A 17 7.56 22.99 19.00
N GLU A 18 8.65 22.39 18.49
CA GLU A 18 8.64 21.80 17.15
C GLU A 18 7.93 20.44 17.17
N LYS A 19 6.61 20.52 17.00
CA LYS A 19 5.80 19.42 16.49
C LYS A 19 6.33 19.00 15.11
N PRO A 20 6.24 17.72 14.75
CA PRO A 20 6.75 17.24 13.47
C PRO A 20 6.08 18.04 12.34
N SER A 21 6.93 18.52 11.44
CA SER A 21 6.56 19.15 10.19
C SER A 21 5.64 18.21 9.40
N ARG A 22 4.33 18.31 9.65
CA ARG A 22 3.35 18.16 8.58
C ARG A 22 3.54 19.38 7.71
N SER A 23 4.51 19.28 6.81
CA SER A 23 4.59 20.09 5.61
C SER A 23 3.25 19.96 4.90
N ARG A 24 2.32 20.84 5.26
CA ARG A 24 1.28 21.32 4.37
C ARG A 24 2.02 21.91 3.17
N ALA A 25 2.26 21.07 2.17
CA ALA A 25 2.69 21.52 0.86
C ALA A 25 1.48 22.22 0.22
N SER A 26 1.22 23.44 0.67
CA SER A 26 0.37 24.38 -0.02
C SER A 26 1.05 24.78 -1.34
N GLY A 27 0.37 24.56 -2.47
CA GLY A 27 0.47 25.47 -3.61
C GLY A 27 1.32 25.06 -4.83
N ARG A 28 1.60 23.79 -5.08
CA ARG A 28 1.94 23.33 -6.44
C ARG A 28 0.73 22.55 -6.92
N ARG A 29 0.03 23.02 -7.96
CA ARG A 29 -1.12 22.34 -8.59
C ARG A 29 -0.98 20.83 -8.42
N ARG A 30 -1.74 20.27 -7.48
CA ARG A 30 -1.69 18.84 -7.18
C ARG A 30 -2.28 18.21 -8.43
N LYS A 31 -1.43 17.73 -9.32
CA LYS A 31 -1.82 16.96 -10.50
C LYS A 31 -1.25 15.58 -10.28
N LEU A 32 -2.03 14.54 -10.57
CA LEU A 32 -1.49 13.20 -10.62
C LEU A 32 -0.26 13.20 -11.55
N SER A 33 0.83 12.57 -11.09
CA SER A 33 1.99 12.36 -11.95
C SER A 33 1.62 11.48 -13.15
N PHE A 34 2.40 11.56 -14.23
CA PHE A 34 2.19 10.72 -15.41
C PHE A 34 2.11 9.23 -15.05
N ASN A 35 2.98 8.78 -14.14
CA ASN A 35 2.99 7.39 -13.65
C ASN A 35 1.71 7.02 -12.91
N GLN A 36 1.15 7.92 -12.10
CA GLN A 36 -0.10 7.69 -11.37
C GLN A 36 -1.31 7.66 -12.32
N GLN A 37 -1.37 8.57 -13.30
CA GLN A 37 -2.42 8.57 -14.32
C GLN A 37 -2.37 7.31 -15.19
N HIS A 38 -1.17 6.83 -15.51
CA HIS A 38 -0.98 5.58 -16.23
C HIS A 38 -1.42 4.39 -15.37
N ALA A 39 -1.00 4.34 -14.11
CA ALA A 39 -1.39 3.28 -13.18
C ALA A 39 -2.91 3.19 -13.02
N LEU A 40 -3.64 4.31 -12.90
CA LEU A 40 -5.12 4.29 -12.83
C LEU A 40 -5.79 3.67 -14.05
N LYS A 41 -5.17 3.75 -15.24
CA LYS A 41 -5.69 3.18 -16.49
C LYS A 41 -5.33 1.71 -16.66
N GLU A 42 -4.12 1.34 -16.22
CA GLU A 42 -3.59 -0.02 -16.42
C GLU A 42 -3.95 -0.98 -15.29
N LEU A 43 -3.98 -0.51 -14.02
CA LEU A 43 -4.31 -1.37 -12.87
C LEU A 43 -5.63 -2.15 -13.07
N PRO A 44 -6.74 -1.55 -13.54
CA PRO A 44 -7.96 -2.31 -13.82
C PRO A 44 -7.79 -3.41 -14.87
N ARG A 45 -6.95 -3.20 -15.88
CA ARG A 45 -6.68 -4.20 -16.94
C ARG A 45 -5.81 -5.34 -16.43
N GLU A 46 -4.79 -4.99 -15.65
CA GLU A 46 -3.92 -5.98 -15.03
C GLU A 46 -4.69 -6.81 -13.98
N MET A 47 -5.54 -6.17 -13.18
CA MET A 47 -6.45 -6.84 -12.23
C MET A 47 -7.39 -7.83 -12.94
N ALA A 48 -8.06 -7.41 -14.03
CA ALA A 48 -8.94 -8.31 -14.79
C ALA A 48 -8.20 -9.51 -15.41
N THR A 49 -6.94 -9.31 -15.80
CA THR A 49 -6.08 -10.41 -16.27
C THR A 49 -5.76 -11.38 -15.14
N LEU A 50 -5.41 -10.84 -13.97
CA LEU A 50 -5.08 -11.62 -12.79
C LEU A 50 -6.30 -12.41 -12.27
N GLU A 51 -7.51 -11.84 -12.30
CA GLU A 51 -8.75 -12.55 -11.97
C GLU A 51 -9.01 -13.73 -12.91
N LYS A 52 -8.76 -13.55 -14.20
CA LYS A 52 -8.91 -14.63 -15.18
C LYS A 52 -7.92 -15.76 -14.91
N ASP A 53 -6.68 -15.42 -14.61
CA ASP A 53 -5.64 -16.39 -14.27
C ASP A 53 -5.98 -17.13 -12.97
N MET A 54 -6.43 -16.41 -11.94
CA MET A 54 -6.91 -16.98 -10.67
C MET A 54 -8.07 -17.95 -10.92
N SER A 55 -9.08 -17.57 -11.70
CA SER A 55 -10.19 -18.45 -12.04
C SER A 55 -9.73 -19.72 -12.76
N GLY A 56 -8.75 -19.60 -13.67
CA GLY A 56 -8.13 -20.76 -14.32
C GLY A 56 -7.39 -21.69 -13.36
N MET A 57 -6.69 -21.13 -12.37
CA MET A 57 -6.03 -21.91 -11.32
C MET A 57 -7.06 -22.59 -10.40
N GLU A 58 -8.11 -21.88 -9.99
CA GLU A 58 -9.20 -22.40 -9.16
C GLU A 58 -9.92 -23.56 -9.84
N GLN A 59 -10.23 -23.45 -11.12
CA GLN A 59 -10.85 -24.54 -11.89
C GLN A 59 -9.96 -25.78 -11.95
N ARG A 60 -8.64 -25.60 -12.09
CA ARG A 60 -7.69 -26.72 -12.06
C ARG A 60 -7.59 -27.34 -10.67
N LEU A 61 -7.55 -26.53 -9.62
CA LEU A 61 -7.50 -26.98 -8.23
C LEU A 61 -8.81 -27.64 -7.77
N ALA A 62 -9.93 -27.33 -8.42
CA ALA A 62 -11.23 -27.96 -8.18
C ALA A 62 -11.31 -29.41 -8.73
N ASP A 63 -10.35 -29.86 -9.53
CA ASP A 63 -10.25 -31.26 -9.97
C ASP A 63 -9.80 -32.15 -8.78
N PRO A 64 -10.68 -33.00 -8.23
CA PRO A 64 -10.35 -33.84 -7.08
C PRO A 64 -9.28 -34.89 -7.39
N GLU A 65 -9.12 -35.26 -8.66
CA GLU A 65 -8.10 -36.24 -9.09
C GLU A 65 -6.73 -35.60 -9.29
N LEU A 66 -6.65 -34.26 -9.33
CA LEU A 66 -5.39 -33.55 -9.56
C LEU A 66 -4.36 -33.86 -8.47
N PHE A 67 -4.77 -33.88 -7.20
CA PHE A 67 -3.85 -34.17 -6.11
C PHE A 67 -3.32 -35.61 -6.17
N SER A 68 -4.17 -36.57 -6.53
CA SER A 68 -3.77 -37.97 -6.70
C SER A 68 -2.83 -38.17 -7.90
N ARG A 69 -3.04 -37.41 -8.98
CA ARG A 69 -2.25 -37.52 -10.22
C ARG A 69 -0.93 -36.74 -10.18
N ASP A 70 -0.95 -35.52 -9.64
CA ASP A 70 0.19 -34.61 -9.60
C ASP A 70 0.11 -33.68 -8.36
N PRO A 71 0.54 -34.15 -7.18
CA PRO A 71 0.55 -33.37 -5.95
C PRO A 71 1.41 -32.10 -6.07
N ASP A 72 2.53 -32.18 -6.79
CA ASP A 72 3.45 -31.05 -6.97
C ASP A 72 2.78 -29.92 -7.75
N LEU A 73 2.03 -30.26 -8.81
CA LEU A 73 1.24 -29.28 -9.56
C LEU A 73 0.15 -28.65 -8.69
N PHE A 74 -0.56 -29.44 -7.88
CA PHE A 74 -1.56 -28.93 -6.95
C PHE A 74 -0.94 -27.92 -5.97
N HIS A 75 0.20 -28.25 -5.35
CA HIS A 75 0.91 -27.35 -4.43
C HIS A 75 1.39 -26.07 -5.13
N ARG A 76 1.94 -26.19 -6.35
CA ARG A 76 2.36 -25.03 -7.14
C ARG A 76 1.19 -24.12 -7.48
N LEU A 77 0.08 -24.66 -7.97
CA LEU A 77 -1.11 -23.89 -8.32
C LEU A 77 -1.73 -23.24 -7.08
N SER A 78 -1.76 -23.94 -5.95
CA SER A 78 -2.27 -23.39 -4.69
C SER A 78 -1.46 -22.17 -4.24
N ARG A 79 -0.13 -22.27 -4.30
CA ARG A 79 0.75 -21.15 -3.96
C ARG A 79 0.63 -19.99 -4.95
N GLN A 80 0.57 -20.28 -6.25
CA GLN A 80 0.38 -19.25 -7.28
C GLN A 80 -0.96 -18.54 -7.11
N LEU A 81 -2.03 -19.26 -6.74
CA LEU A 81 -3.33 -18.68 -6.47
C LEU A 81 -3.30 -17.75 -5.25
N GLU A 82 -2.61 -18.15 -4.17
CA GLU A 82 -2.42 -17.30 -2.99
C GLU A 82 -1.63 -16.02 -3.33
N ASP A 83 -0.50 -16.17 -4.03
CA ASP A 83 0.32 -15.03 -4.48
C ASP A 83 -0.47 -14.10 -5.42
N ALA A 84 -1.29 -14.66 -6.31
CA ALA A 84 -2.15 -13.89 -7.21
C ALA A 84 -3.24 -13.13 -6.45
N ARG A 85 -3.88 -13.74 -5.46
CA ARG A 85 -4.87 -13.07 -4.59
C ARG A 85 -4.26 -11.91 -3.81
N ALA A 86 -3.05 -12.11 -3.25
CA ALA A 86 -2.34 -11.05 -2.55
C ALA A 86 -2.03 -9.87 -3.48
N ARG A 87 -1.49 -10.15 -4.67
CA ARG A 87 -1.21 -9.12 -5.69
C ARG A 87 -2.48 -8.39 -6.13
N TYR A 88 -3.57 -9.11 -6.36
CA TYR A 88 -4.85 -8.49 -6.71
C TYR A 88 -5.27 -7.47 -5.65
N SER A 89 -5.22 -7.85 -4.36
CA SER A 89 -5.57 -6.96 -3.25
C SER A 89 -4.64 -5.74 -3.14
N GLU A 90 -3.34 -5.91 -3.37
CA GLU A 90 -2.38 -4.80 -3.42
C GLU A 90 -2.69 -3.82 -4.56
N MET A 91 -3.05 -4.35 -5.73
CA MET A 91 -3.41 -3.55 -6.92
C MET A 91 -4.72 -2.80 -6.71
N GLU A 92 -5.71 -3.44 -6.10
CA GLU A 92 -6.98 -2.82 -5.72
C GLU A 92 -6.76 -1.69 -4.71
N SER A 93 -5.98 -1.95 -3.67
CA SER A 93 -5.62 -0.94 -2.66
C SER A 93 -4.93 0.26 -3.31
N ARG A 94 -3.94 0.00 -4.17
CA ARG A 94 -3.24 1.06 -4.92
C ARG A 94 -4.17 1.82 -5.84
N TRP A 95 -5.11 1.16 -6.52
CA TRP A 95 -6.08 1.82 -7.38
C TRP A 95 -6.98 2.75 -6.57
N LEU A 96 -7.52 2.28 -5.43
CA LEU A 96 -8.34 3.08 -4.53
C LEU A 96 -7.59 4.30 -3.97
N GLU A 97 -6.33 4.12 -3.54
CA GLU A 97 -5.49 5.24 -3.08
C GLU A 97 -5.30 6.30 -4.18
N LEU A 98 -5.11 5.86 -5.42
CA LEU A 98 -4.95 6.77 -6.56
C LEU A 98 -6.26 7.46 -6.95
N GLU A 99 -7.40 6.77 -6.84
CA GLU A 99 -8.73 7.37 -7.05
C GLU A 99 -9.02 8.43 -5.99
N ILE A 100 -8.78 8.13 -4.70
CA ILE A 100 -8.92 9.11 -3.62
C ILE A 100 -8.03 10.34 -3.88
N LEU A 101 -6.77 10.12 -4.24
CA LEU A 101 -5.86 11.22 -4.58
C LEU A 101 -6.35 12.02 -5.79
N ARG A 102 -6.97 11.37 -6.79
CA ARG A 102 -7.58 12.06 -7.94
C ARG A 102 -8.75 12.93 -7.47
N GLU A 103 -9.65 12.38 -6.67
CA GLU A 103 -10.82 13.10 -6.18
C GLU A 103 -10.42 14.29 -5.29
N GLU A 104 -9.44 14.13 -4.39
CA GLU A 104 -8.89 15.22 -3.58
C GLU A 104 -8.31 16.35 -4.44
N ILE A 105 -7.70 16.01 -5.58
CA ILE A 105 -7.15 16.97 -6.54
C ILE A 105 -8.27 17.69 -7.31
N GLU A 106 -9.31 16.96 -7.71
CA GLU A 106 -10.43 17.48 -8.50
C GLU A 106 -11.40 18.33 -7.66
N ALA A 107 -11.48 18.07 -6.35
CA ALA A 107 -12.30 18.82 -5.41
C ALA A 107 -11.68 20.14 -4.92
N GLU A 108 -10.39 20.38 -5.22
CA GLU A 108 -9.64 21.62 -4.90
C GLU A 108 -9.70 22.65 -6.04
#